data_AF-A0A800KQ32-F1
#
_entry.id   AF-A0A800KQ32-F1
#
_cell.length_a   1.000
_cell.length_b   1.000
_cell.length_c   1.000
_cell.angle_alpha   90.00
_cell.angle_beta   90.00
_cell.angle_gamma   90.00
#
_symmetry.space_group_name_H-M   'P 1'
#
loop_
_entity.id
_entity.type
_entity.pdbx_description
1 polymer ?
#
loop_
_entity_poly.entity_id
_entity_poly.type
_entity_poly.pdbx_seq_one_letter_code
_entity_poly.pdbx_strand_id
1 'polypeptide(L)' 'MPKTDKWGDTEPEVIELKKIRESLASEEWRDARIYRHIDEYKMDYTLIATKISSGMLHYYVPHTATFEPLNVKG' A
#
# COMPACT_ATOMS: atom_id res chain seq x y z
N MET A 1 -19.63 -11.86 -13.66
CA MET A 1 -18.63 -10.77 -13.63
C MET A 1 -18.33 -10.48 -12.17
N PRO A 2 -17.08 -10.53 -11.69
CA PRO A 2 -16.82 -10.08 -10.34
C PRO A 2 -17.08 -8.57 -10.34
N LYS A 3 -17.96 -8.11 -9.44
CA LYS A 3 -18.15 -6.69 -9.20
C LYS A 3 -16.77 -6.15 -8.83
N THR A 4 -16.22 -5.26 -9.65
CA THR A 4 -15.11 -4.41 -9.23
C THR A 4 -15.70 -3.51 -8.18
N ASP A 5 -15.66 -4.01 -6.97
CA ASP A 5 -16.21 -3.35 -5.81
C ASP A 5 -15.22 -2.19 -5.59
N LYS A 6 -15.65 -0.99 -6.01
CA LYS A 6 -14.80 0.21 -6.15
C LYS A 6 -14.62 0.86 -4.79
N TRP A 7 -14.16 0.08 -3.82
CA TRP A 7 -13.98 0.57 -2.45
C TRP A 7 -12.88 1.63 -2.43
N GLY A 8 -13.14 2.75 -1.77
CA GLY A 8 -12.13 3.78 -1.49
C GLY A 8 -11.75 4.67 -2.67
N ASP A 9 -12.37 4.54 -3.85
CA ASP A 9 -12.03 5.40 -5.01
C ASP A 9 -12.26 6.91 -4.76
N THR A 10 -13.09 7.25 -3.76
CA THR A 10 -13.39 8.63 -3.35
C THR A 10 -12.69 9.05 -2.06
N GLU A 11 -12.01 8.13 -1.38
CA GLU A 11 -11.35 8.45 -0.11
C GLU A 11 -10.00 9.11 -0.38
N PRO A 12 -9.73 10.29 0.22
CA PRO A 12 -8.49 11.03 -0.03
C PRO A 12 -7.23 10.20 0.19
N GLU A 13 -7.20 9.38 1.26
CA GLU A 13 -6.08 8.51 1.58
C GLU A 13 -5.80 7.50 0.46
N VAL A 14 -6.83 6.85 -0.06
CA VAL A 14 -6.71 5.87 -1.16
C VAL A 14 -6.29 6.55 -2.46
N ILE A 15 -6.78 7.75 -2.75
CA ILE A 15 -6.37 8.54 -3.91
C ILE A 15 -4.88 8.84 -3.85
N GLU A 16 -4.36 9.28 -2.69
CA GLU A 16 -2.94 9.53 -2.50
C GLU A 16 -2.11 8.25 -2.62
N LEU A 17 -2.53 7.15 -1.99
CA LEU A 17 -1.84 5.87 -2.11
C LEU A 17 -1.80 5.34 -3.55
N LYS A 18 -2.82 5.62 -4.37
CA LYS A 18 -2.80 5.29 -5.81
C LYS A 18 -1.75 6.09 -6.57
N LYS A 19 -1.64 7.40 -6.31
CA LYS A 19 -0.59 8.25 -6.91
C LYS A 19 0.80 7.74 -6.56
N ILE A 20 1.01 7.41 -5.28
CA ILE A 20 2.29 6.86 -4.82
C ILE A 20 2.58 5.53 -5.51
N ARG A 21 1.61 4.62 -5.56
CA ARG A 21 1.73 3.34 -6.28
C ARG A 21 2.12 3.52 -7.74
N GLU A 22 1.52 4.48 -8.44
CA GLU A 22 1.81 4.79 -9.84
C GLU A 22 3.19 5.44 -10.04
N SER A 23 3.71 6.12 -9.01
CA SER A 23 5.06 6.70 -9.03
C SER A 23 6.19 5.72 -8.70
N LEU A 24 5.87 4.48 -8.30
CA LEU A 24 6.90 3.50 -7.93
C LEU A 24 7.71 3.07 -9.15
N ALA A 25 9.04 3.16 -9.02
CA ALA A 25 9.96 2.66 -10.03
C ALA A 25 9.85 1.13 -10.12
N SER A 26 9.48 0.62 -11.29
CA SER A 26 9.30 -0.82 -11.54
C SER A 26 10.59 -1.64 -11.46
N GLU A 27 11.74 -0.97 -11.54
CA GLU A 27 13.07 -1.53 -11.32
C GLU A 27 13.42 -1.73 -9.83
N GLU A 28 12.74 -1.03 -8.93
CA GLU A 28 12.96 -1.11 -7.49
C GLU A 28 11.85 -1.87 -6.75
N TRP A 29 10.61 -1.74 -7.23
CA TRP A 29 9.41 -2.21 -6.54
C TRP A 29 8.57 -3.12 -7.43
N ARG A 30 7.99 -4.15 -6.81
CA ARG A 30 7.01 -5.03 -7.46
C ARG A 30 5.87 -5.35 -6.52
N ASP A 31 4.80 -5.91 -7.09
CA ASP A 31 3.63 -6.40 -6.35
C ASP A 31 2.95 -5.35 -5.46
N ALA A 32 2.99 -4.08 -5.86
CA ALA A 32 2.44 -2.97 -5.08
C ALA A 32 0.89 -3.02 -5.01
N ARG A 33 0.35 -3.11 -3.79
CA ARG A 33 -1.09 -3.27 -3.53
C ARG A 33 -1.53 -2.45 -2.33
N ILE A 34 -2.74 -1.90 -2.41
CA ILE A 34 -3.38 -1.17 -1.31
C ILE A 34 -4.27 -2.15 -0.56
N TYR A 35 -4.07 -2.26 0.74
CA TYR A 35 -4.84 -3.10 1.64
C TYR A 35 -5.75 -2.23 2.50
N ARG A 36 -7.02 -2.60 2.56
CA ARG A 36 -8.00 -2.04 3.48
C ARG A 36 -8.05 -2.89 4.73
N HIS A 37 -7.96 -2.27 5.89
CA HIS A 37 -8.06 -2.94 7.18
C HIS A 37 -8.88 -2.09 8.16
N ILE A 38 -9.40 -2.74 9.20
CA ILE A 38 -10.08 -2.06 10.30
C ILE A 38 -9.08 -2.09 11.45
N ASP A 39 -8.54 -0.93 11.79
CA ASP A 39 -7.89 -0.72 13.08
C ASP A 39 -8.98 -0.45 14.13
N GLU A 40 -8.67 -0.60 15.43
CA GLU A 40 -9.60 -0.72 16.57
C GLU A 40 -10.82 0.23 16.55
N TYR A 41 -10.74 1.37 15.86
CA TYR A 41 -11.83 2.35 15.74
C TYR A 41 -12.04 2.96 14.34
N LYS A 42 -11.27 2.55 13.31
CA LYS A 42 -11.38 3.18 11.98
C LYS A 42 -10.98 2.24 10.84
N MET A 43 -11.61 2.46 9.69
CA MET A 43 -11.15 1.90 8.42
C MET A 43 -9.89 2.65 8.00
N ASP A 44 -8.83 1.90 7.69
CA ASP A 44 -7.53 2.42 7.30
C ASP A 44 -7.01 1.68 6.07
N TYR A 45 -6.05 2.32 5.39
CA TYR A 45 -5.50 1.88 4.11
C TYR A 45 -3.98 1.91 4.15
N THR A 46 -3.37 0.81 3.72
CA THR A 46 -1.91 0.71 3.66
C THR A 46 -1.47 0.25 2.29
N LEU A 47 -0.55 0.99 1.67
CA LEU A 47 0.16 0.55 0.47
C LEU A 47 1.32 -0.37 0.90
N ILE A 48 1.34 -1.57 0.36
CA ILE A 48 2.41 -2.55 0.56
C ILE A 48 3.05 -2.84 -0.78
N ALA A 49 4.37 -2.92 -0.83
CA ALA A 49 5.14 -3.30 -2.01
C ALA A 49 6.33 -4.17 -1.63
N THR A 50 6.82 -4.97 -2.57
CA THR A 50 8.04 -5.77 -2.39
C THR A 50 9.22 -5.01 -2.97
N LYS A 51 10.26 -4.79 -2.16
CA LYS A 51 11.53 -4.23 -2.65
C LYS A 51 12.30 -5.32 -3.39
N ILE A 52 12.62 -5.11 -4.66
CA ILE A 52 13.21 -6.15 -5.52
C ILE A 52 14.57 -6.60 -4.99
N SER A 53 15.42 -5.66 -4.55
CA SER A 53 16.79 -5.96 -4.12
C SER A 53 16.88 -6.82 -2.86
N SER A 54 15.92 -6.70 -1.93
CA SER A 54 15.89 -7.50 -0.70
C SER A 54 14.87 -8.63 -0.73
N GLY A 55 13.93 -8.60 -1.67
CA GLY A 55 12.76 -9.49 -1.68
C GLY A 55 11.80 -9.29 -0.51
N MET A 56 11.99 -8.24 0.30
CA MET A 56 11.20 -8.00 1.50
C MET A 56 9.99 -7.11 1.23
N LEU A 57 8.88 -7.41 1.91
CA LEU A 57 7.70 -6.56 1.94
C LEU A 57 7.99 -5.29 2.74
N HIS A 58 7.48 -4.17 2.24
CA HIS A 58 7.50 -2.89 2.92
C HIS A 58 6.12 -2.29 2.88
N TYR A 59 5.75 -1.58 3.94
CA TYR A 59 4.55 -0.76 3.98
C TYR A 59 4.93 0.72 3.84
N TYR A 60 4.06 1.49 3.20
CA TYR A 60 4.23 2.92 3.06
C TYR A 60 3.70 3.65 4.30
N VAL A 61 4.49 4.58 4.84
CA VAL A 61 4.12 5.46 5.95
C VAL A 61 3.83 6.86 5.39
N PRO A 62 2.55 7.31 5.34
CA PRO A 62 2.21 8.59 4.74
C PRO A 62 2.85 9.81 5.40
N HIS A 63 3.02 9.78 6.73
CA HIS A 63 3.56 10.92 7.48
C HIS A 63 5.04 11.21 7.17
N THR A 64 5.82 10.16 6.89
CA THR A 64 7.26 10.27 6.59
C THR A 64 7.55 10.15 5.10
N ALA A 65 6.54 9.80 4.29
CA ALA A 65 6.66 9.47 2.88
C ALA A 65 7.72 8.38 2.58
N THR A 66 7.89 7.42 3.50
CA THR A 66 8.89 6.35 3.39
C THR A 66 8.27 4.96 3.37
N PHE A 67 8.96 4.02 2.72
CA PHE A 67 8.67 2.59 2.83
C PHE A 67 9.47 1.98 3.97
N GLU A 68 8.79 1.40 4.95
CA GLU A 68 9.39 0.72 6.09
C GLU A 68 9.25 -0.80 5.95
N PRO A 69 10.26 -1.59 6.37
CA PRO A 69 10.19 -3.05 6.29
C PRO A 69 9.02 -3.60 7.08
N LEU A 70 8.18 -4.40 6.42
CA LEU A 70 7.09 -5.11 7.08
C LEU A 70 7.65 -6.40 7.68
N ASN A 71 7.92 -6.39 9.00
CA ASN A 71 8.46 -7.54 9.72
C ASN A 71 7.35 -8.54 10.03
N VAL A 72 6.99 -9.38 9.05
CA VAL A 72 6.06 -10.50 9.22
C VAL A 72 6.74 -11.66 9.94
N LYS A 73 7.01 -11.49 11.24
CA LYS A 73 7.26 -12.63 12.14
C LYS A 73 5.94 -12.98 12.81
N GLY A 74 5.31 -14.04 12.30
CA GLY A 74 4.19 -14.71 12.95
C GLY A 74 4.67 -15.68 14.02
#